data_AF-A0A933F111-F1
#
_entry.id   AF-A0A933F111-F1
#
_cell.length_a   1.000
_cell.length_b   1.000
_cell.length_c   1.000
_cell.angle_alpha   90.00
_cell.angle_beta   90.00
_cell.angle_gamma   90.00
#
_symmetry.space_group_name_H-M   'P 1'
#
loop_
_entity.id
_entity.type
_entity.pdbx_description
1 polymer ?
#
loop_
_entity_poly.entity_id
_entity_poly.type
_entity_poly.pdbx_seq_one_letter_code
_entity_poly.pdbx_strand_id
1 'polypeptide(L)' 'RRATFAGRKGKPGLLVGVCGEQGGDPTSIALFVEVGLDYVSCSPFRVPLARLAAARAALKRA' A
#
# COMPACT_ATOMS: atom_id res chain seq x y z
N ARG A 1 2.99 -7.55 -6.12
CA ARG A 1 2.46 -8.94 -5.98
C ARG A 1 3.58 -9.97 -5.82
N ARG A 2 4.42 -10.25 -6.84
CA ARG A 2 5.45 -11.32 -6.80
C ARG A 2 6.41 -11.22 -5.60
N ALA A 3 6.98 -10.03 -5.38
CA ALA A 3 7.92 -9.80 -4.27
C ALA A 3 7.25 -10.01 -2.90
N THR A 4 6.05 -9.45 -2.69
CA THR A 4 5.27 -9.62 -1.45
C THR A 4 4.97 -11.10 -1.16
N PHE A 5 4.54 -11.85 -2.18
CA PHE A 5 4.25 -13.29 -2.04
C PHE A 5 5.50 -14.11 -1.70
N ALA A 6 6.57 -13.95 -2.48
CA ALA A 6 7.82 -14.69 -2.25
C ALA A 6 8.45 -14.33 -0.90
N GLY A 7 8.44 -13.05 -0.54
CA GLY A 7 8.94 -12.57 0.75
C GLY A 7 8.18 -13.15 1.92
N ARG A 8 6.84 -13.15 1.87
CA ARG A 8 6.01 -13.75 2.94
C ARG A 8 6.07 -15.28 2.97
N LYS A 9 6.37 -15.94 1.85
CA LYS A 9 6.67 -17.39 1.82
C LYS A 9 7.97 -17.71 2.57
N GLY A 10 9.00 -16.89 2.42
CA GLY A 10 10.28 -17.05 3.13
C GLY A 10 10.25 -16.57 4.60
N LYS A 11 9.45 -15.54 4.89
CA LYS A 11 9.25 -14.99 6.23
C LYS A 11 7.77 -14.65 6.46
N PRO A 12 7.00 -15.57 7.09
CA PRO A 12 5.64 -15.28 7.49
C PRO A 12 5.58 -13.99 8.34
N GLY A 13 4.60 -13.13 8.07
CA GLY A 13 4.47 -11.85 8.77
C GLY A 13 5.48 -10.77 8.36
N LEU A 14 6.23 -10.94 7.25
CA LEU A 14 7.07 -9.87 6.72
C LEU A 14 6.22 -8.63 6.39
N LEU A 15 6.56 -7.51 7.06
CA LEU A 15 6.01 -6.19 6.75
C LEU A 15 6.56 -5.71 5.40
N VAL A 16 5.66 -5.29 4.52
CA VAL A 16 5.96 -4.81 3.17
C VAL A 16 5.24 -3.50 2.94
N GLY A 17 6.00 -2.46 2.62
CA GLY A 17 5.45 -1.18 2.18
C GLY A 17 6.08 -0.69 0.88
N VAL A 18 5.65 0.49 0.46
CA VAL A 18 6.14 1.16 -0.74
C VAL A 18 6.47 2.61 -0.42
N CYS A 19 7.55 3.13 -1.00
CA CYS A 19 7.92 4.54 -0.98
C CYS A 19 8.02 5.09 -2.41
N GLY A 20 8.09 6.41 -2.54
CA GLY A 20 8.12 7.11 -3.82
C GLY A 20 6.79 7.79 -4.14
N GLU A 21 6.70 8.34 -5.34
CA GLU A 21 5.57 9.15 -5.78
C GLU A 21 4.26 8.37 -5.77
N GLN A 22 4.34 7.09 -6.13
CA GLN A 22 3.22 6.14 -6.17
C GLN A 22 2.62 5.91 -4.79
N GLY A 23 3.40 6.09 -3.70
CA GLY A 23 2.89 6.00 -2.33
C GLY A 23 1.87 7.09 -1.99
N GLY A 24 1.76 8.15 -2.82
CA GLY A 24 0.77 9.22 -2.71
C GLY A 24 -0.22 9.28 -3.88
N ASP A 25 -0.18 8.33 -4.81
CA ASP A 25 -1.09 8.28 -5.96
C ASP A 25 -2.32 7.39 -5.64
N PRO A 26 -3.56 7.91 -5.68
CA PRO A 26 -4.75 7.15 -5.28
C PRO A 26 -4.97 5.85 -6.07
N THR A 27 -4.67 5.83 -7.36
CA THR A 27 -4.85 4.64 -8.21
C THR A 27 -3.85 3.55 -7.82
N SER A 28 -2.60 3.93 -7.60
CA SER A 28 -1.55 3.04 -7.11
C SER A 28 -1.85 2.50 -5.71
N ILE A 29 -2.33 3.35 -4.80
CA ILE A 29 -2.72 2.95 -3.44
C ILE A 29 -3.82 1.89 -3.46
N ALA A 30 -4.82 2.03 -4.33
CA ALA A 30 -5.87 1.03 -4.46
C ALA A 30 -5.32 -0.35 -4.83
N LEU A 31 -4.37 -0.40 -5.77
CA LEU A 31 -3.66 -1.63 -6.09
C LEU A 31 -2.86 -2.16 -4.89
N PHE A 32 -2.14 -1.32 -4.15
CA PHE A 32 -1.34 -1.76 -3.01
C PHE A 32 -2.19 -2.36 -1.88
N VAL A 33 -3.38 -1.81 -1.63
CA VAL A 33 -4.37 -2.37 -0.70
C VAL A 33 -4.86 -3.74 -1.18
N GLU A 34 -5.13 -3.91 -2.48
CA GLU A 34 -5.51 -5.22 -3.07
C GLU A 34 -4.38 -6.26 -2.94
N VAL A 35 -3.13 -5.85 -3.20
CA VAL A 35 -1.93 -6.69 -3.05
C VAL A 35 -1.68 -7.07 -1.58
N GLY A 36 -2.20 -6.29 -0.64
CA GLY A 36 -2.03 -6.52 0.79
C GLY A 36 -0.68 -6.03 1.32
N LEU A 37 -0.20 -4.88 0.83
CA LEU A 37 0.88 -4.13 1.49
C LEU A 37 0.40 -3.61 2.85
N ASP A 38 1.35 -3.47 3.78
CA ASP A 38 1.10 -3.07 5.16
C ASP A 38 1.11 -1.54 5.32
N TYR A 39 1.90 -0.82 4.51
CA TYR A 39 1.96 0.64 4.55
C TYR A 39 2.37 1.27 3.22
N VAL A 40 2.09 2.58 3.10
CA VAL A 40 2.60 3.44 2.03
C VAL A 40 3.37 4.61 2.66
N SER A 41 4.41 5.07 2.00
CA SER A 41 5.22 6.23 2.38
C SER A 41 5.25 7.23 1.24
N CYS A 42 4.92 8.48 1.52
CA CYS A 42 4.86 9.56 0.55
C CYS A 42 5.32 10.88 1.18
N SER A 43 5.52 11.91 0.35
CA SER A 43 5.94 13.22 0.85
C SER A 43 4.91 13.79 1.85
N PRO A 44 5.34 14.62 2.83
CA PRO A 44 4.47 15.07 3.92
C PRO A 44 3.14 15.68 3.45
N PHE A 45 3.18 16.49 2.39
CA PHE A 45 1.99 17.13 1.82
C PHE A 45 1.00 16.16 1.18
N ARG A 46 1.44 14.96 0.78
CA ARG A 46 0.56 13.91 0.21
C ARG A 46 -0.01 12.97 1.28
N VAL A 47 0.45 13.03 2.53
CA VAL A 47 -0.04 12.15 3.60
C VAL A 47 -1.56 12.20 3.78
N PRO A 48 -2.23 13.37 3.80
CA PRO A 48 -3.70 13.41 3.92
C PRO A 48 -4.40 12.72 2.74
N LEU A 49 -3.91 12.94 1.51
CA LEU A 49 -4.44 12.30 0.31
C LEU A 49 -4.26 10.78 0.36
N ALA A 50 -3.07 10.31 0.74
CA ALA A 50 -2.76 8.89 0.84
C ALA A 50 -3.65 8.18 1.87
N ARG A 51 -3.90 8.83 3.02
CA ARG A 51 -4.82 8.32 4.05
C ARG A 51 -6.24 8.17 3.53
N LEU A 52 -6.78 9.20 2.86
CA LEU A 52 -8.12 9.15 2.28
C LEU A 52 -8.24 8.09 1.19
N ALA A 53 -7.24 7.99 0.31
CA ALA A 53 -7.19 6.99 -0.76
C ALA A 53 -7.16 5.57 -0.20
N ALA A 54 -6.31 5.32 0.81
CA ALA A 54 -6.23 4.01 1.48
C ALA A 54 -7.54 3.63 2.15
N ALA A 55 -8.21 4.57 2.85
CA ALA A 55 -9.51 4.33 3.47
C ALA A 55 -10.59 3.97 2.42
N ARG A 56 -10.67 4.73 1.32
CA ARG A 56 -11.60 4.44 0.22
C ARG A 56 -11.33 3.08 -0.42
N ALA A 57 -10.07 2.73 -0.64
CA ALA A 57 -9.69 1.45 -1.21
C ALA A 57 -10.03 0.28 -0.27
N ALA A 58 -9.81 0.44 1.04
CA ALA A 58 -10.17 -0.57 2.04
C ALA A 58 -11.69 -0.81 2.08
N LEU A 59 -12.50 0.26 2.04
CA LEU A 59 -13.97 0.14 2.01
C LEU A 59 -14.51 -0.54 0.74
N LYS A 60 -13.82 -0.42 -0.40
CA LYS A 60 -14.20 -1.09 -1.65
C LYS A 60 -13.81 -2.57 -1.68
N ARG A 61 -12.83 -2.97 -0.85
CA ARG A 61 -12.33 -4.35 -0.77
C ARG A 61 -13.17 -5.20 0.20
N ALA A 62 -13.80 -4.57 1.19
CA ALA A 62 -14.73 -5.19 2.13
C ALA A 62 -16.03 -5.61 1.44
#